data_AF-A0A7R9K864-F1
#
_entry.id   AF-A0A7R9K864-F1
#
_cell.length_a   1.000
_cell.length_b   1.000
_cell.length_c   1.000
_cell.angle_alpha   90.00
_cell.angle_beta   90.00
_cell.angle_gamma   90.00
#
_symmetry.space_group_name_H-M   'P 1'
#
loop_
_entity.id
_entity.type
_entity.pdbx_description
1 polymer ?
#
loop_
_entity_poly.entity_id
_entity_poly.type
_entity_poly.pdbx_seq_one_letter_code
_entity_poly.pdbx_strand_id
1 'polypeptide(L)'
;MKEALKSIDKQQQQYSELSPEQLQPDFSIPITFTKAVVFVVDSSNQERLLEAHSELTKLMSEKELKDASLLILANKQDVPDCVTIEDLTKQFALYKLCCGRSWHIQACDAQSGTGLHDGLDWLSRQLVAAGVYDIT
;
A
#
# COMPACT_ATOMS: atom_id res chain seq x y z
N MET A 1 -8.03 -19.52 -18.01
CA MET A 1 -6.79 -18.70 -18.08
C MET A 1 -6.91 -17.52 -19.04
N LYS A 2 -7.21 -17.70 -20.34
CA LYS A 2 -7.40 -16.58 -21.28
C LYS A 2 -8.57 -15.64 -20.93
N GLU A 3 -9.64 -16.18 -20.37
CA GLU A 3 -10.80 -15.38 -19.93
C GLU A 3 -10.50 -14.57 -18.66
N ALA A 4 -9.74 -15.15 -17.73
CA ALA A 4 -9.29 -14.45 -16.52
C ALA A 4 -8.39 -13.26 -16.87
N LEU A 5 -7.45 -13.44 -17.81
CA LEU A 5 -6.59 -12.36 -18.31
C LEU A 5 -7.40 -11.25 -18.99
N LYS A 6 -8.37 -11.60 -19.85
CA LYS A 6 -9.30 -10.60 -20.44
C LYS A 6 -10.09 -9.84 -19.40
N SER A 7 -10.48 -10.50 -18.31
CA SER A 7 -11.23 -9.87 -17.23
C SER A 7 -10.36 -8.87 -16.47
N ILE A 8 -9.08 -9.20 -16.25
CA ILE A 8 -8.08 -8.32 -15.64
C ILE A 8 -7.83 -7.10 -16.53
N ASP A 9 -7.59 -7.29 -17.84
CA ASP A 9 -7.36 -6.19 -18.78
C ASP A 9 -8.56 -5.25 -18.84
N LYS A 10 -9.77 -5.81 -18.86
CA LYS A 10 -11.01 -5.04 -18.87
C LYS A 10 -11.21 -4.25 -17.58
N GLN A 11 -10.87 -4.83 -16.43
CA GLN A 11 -10.90 -4.12 -15.15
C GLN A 11 -9.86 -2.99 -15.14
N GLN A 12 -8.62 -3.25 -15.57
CA GLN A 12 -7.58 -2.22 -15.63
C GLN A 12 -7.99 -1.04 -16.52
N GLN A 13 -8.58 -1.32 -17.69
CA GLN A 13 -9.06 -0.28 -18.58
C GLN A 13 -10.21 0.53 -17.96
N GLN A 14 -11.16 -0.15 -17.30
CA GLN A 14 -12.24 0.52 -16.57
C GLN A 14 -11.72 1.41 -15.44
N TYR A 15 -10.71 0.97 -14.67
CA TYR A 15 -10.09 1.78 -13.61
C TYR A 15 -9.33 2.99 -14.18
N SER A 16 -8.73 2.87 -15.37
CA SER A 16 -8.00 3.96 -16.02
C SER A 16 -8.89 5.11 -16.53
N GLU A 17 -10.19 4.85 -16.70
CA GLU A 17 -11.18 5.82 -17.19
C GLU A 17 -11.91 6.58 -16.06
N LEU A 18 -11.67 6.24 -14.79
CA LEU A 18 -12.34 6.87 -13.66
C LEU A 18 -11.84 8.29 -13.40
N SER A 19 -12.75 9.21 -13.05
CA SER A 19 -12.37 10.56 -12.62
C SER A 19 -11.75 10.53 -11.21
N PRO A 20 -10.92 11.52 -10.85
CA PRO A 20 -10.33 11.61 -9.51
C PRO A 20 -11.37 11.58 -8.37
N GLU A 21 -12.58 12.11 -8.58
CA GLU A 21 -13.65 12.05 -7.58
C GLU A 21 -14.16 10.61 -7.36
N GLN A 22 -14.17 9.79 -8.41
CA GLN A 22 -14.57 8.38 -8.33
C GLN A 22 -13.48 7.48 -7.72
N LEU A 23 -12.25 7.98 -7.66
CA LEU A 23 -11.12 7.35 -6.98
C LEU A 23 -10.97 7.82 -5.53
N GLN A 24 -11.84 8.71 -5.05
CA GLN A 24 -11.81 9.14 -3.66
C GLN A 24 -12.22 7.99 -2.74
N PRO A 25 -11.59 7.89 -1.55
CA PRO A 25 -12.02 6.92 -0.55
C PRO A 25 -13.49 7.16 -0.19
N ASP A 26 -14.30 6.10 -0.19
CA ASP A 26 -15.65 6.17 0.37
C ASP A 26 -15.54 6.17 1.90
N PHE A 27 -15.53 7.38 2.48
CA PHE A 27 -15.46 7.59 3.93
C PHE A 27 -16.70 7.09 4.69
N SER A 28 -17.72 6.60 3.98
CA SER A 28 -18.88 5.92 4.59
C SER A 28 -18.54 4.50 5.04
N ILE A 29 -17.45 3.91 4.55
CA ILE A 29 -16.97 2.60 4.96
C ILE A 29 -16.28 2.74 6.32
N PRO A 30 -16.80 2.11 7.40
CA PRO A 30 -16.15 2.16 8.70
C PRO A 30 -14.78 1.48 8.64
N ILE A 31 -13.72 2.20 9.01
CA ILE A 31 -12.37 1.63 9.19
C ILE A 31 -12.28 0.69 10.41
N THR A 32 -13.37 0.56 11.17
CA THR A 32 -13.50 -0.34 12.31
C THR A 32 -13.22 -1.78 11.89
N PHE A 33 -12.40 -2.50 12.67
CA PHE A 33 -11.95 -3.88 12.40
C PHE A 33 -10.89 -4.07 11.31
N THR A 34 -10.34 -3.00 10.74
CA THR A 34 -9.20 -3.11 9.81
C THR A 34 -8.00 -3.77 10.50
N LYS A 35 -7.54 -4.91 9.97
CA LYS A 35 -6.39 -5.67 10.51
C LYS A 35 -5.07 -5.33 9.83
N ALA A 36 -5.15 -4.78 8.62
CA ALA A 36 -4.01 -4.39 7.82
C ALA A 36 -4.34 -3.20 6.93
N VAL A 37 -3.32 -2.38 6.69
CA VAL A 37 -3.34 -1.28 5.73
C VAL A 37 -2.28 -1.59 4.68
N VAL A 38 -2.66 -1.53 3.40
CA VAL A 38 -1.71 -1.52 2.28
C VAL A 38 -1.68 -0.10 1.72
N PHE A 39 -0.54 0.57 1.85
CA PHE A 39 -0.33 1.93 1.38
C PHE A 39 0.60 1.92 0.16
N VAL A 40 0.10 2.35 -0.99
CA VAL A 40 0.88 2.33 -2.24
C VAL A 40 1.45 3.72 -2.51
N VAL A 41 2.77 3.79 -2.71
CA VAL A 41 3.50 5.02 -3.03
C VAL A 41 4.01 4.92 -4.46
N ASP A 42 3.72 5.93 -5.28
CA ASP A 42 4.40 6.10 -6.56
C ASP A 42 5.80 6.67 -6.32
N SER A 43 6.82 5.80 -6.34
CA SER A 43 8.19 6.16 -5.99
C SER A 43 8.88 7.01 -7.06
N SER A 44 8.33 7.08 -8.28
CA SER A 44 8.89 7.91 -9.35
C SER A 44 8.42 9.37 -9.27
N ASN A 45 7.38 9.67 -8.47
CA ASN A 45 6.81 11.01 -8.39
C ASN A 45 7.24 11.74 -7.11
N GLN A 46 8.45 12.31 -7.15
CA GLN A 46 9.05 12.99 -5.99
C GLN A 46 8.21 14.18 -5.49
N GLU A 47 7.54 14.92 -6.39
CA GLU A 47 6.72 16.08 -6.04
C GLU A 47 5.52 15.71 -5.15
N ARG A 48 4.98 14.50 -5.33
CA ARG A 48 3.82 14.01 -4.58
C ARG A 48 4.17 13.21 -3.34
N LEU A 49 5.46 12.97 -3.06
CA LEU A 49 5.88 12.25 -1.86
C LEU A 49 5.51 12.98 -0.57
N LEU A 50 5.53 14.32 -0.59
CA LEU A 50 5.11 15.12 0.55
C LEU A 50 3.61 14.93 0.85
N GLU A 51 2.78 14.90 -0.19
CA GLU A 51 1.34 14.64 -0.08
C GLU A 51 1.10 13.22 0.46
N ALA A 52 1.77 12.22 -0.12
CA ALA A 52 1.67 10.83 0.31
C ALA A 52 2.09 10.64 1.79
N HIS A 53 3.17 11.30 2.22
CA HIS A 53 3.59 11.27 3.63
C HIS A 53 2.55 11.91 4.57
N SER A 54 1.95 13.02 4.15
CA SER A 54 0.89 13.70 4.91
C SER A 54 -0.33 12.77 5.10
N GLU A 55 -0.78 12.13 4.04
CA GLU A 55 -1.90 11.18 4.10
C GLU A 55 -1.57 9.94 4.93
N LEU A 56 -0.36 9.38 4.78
CA LEU A 56 0.09 8.27 5.61
C LEU A 56 0.11 8.67 7.10
N THR A 57 0.58 9.87 7.41
CA THR A 57 0.62 10.38 8.80
C THR A 57 -0.78 10.49 9.39
N LYS A 58 -1.74 11.04 8.63
CA LYS A 58 -3.15 11.10 9.05
C LYS A 58 -3.69 9.70 9.34
N LEU A 59 -3.49 8.77 8.40
CA LEU A 59 -3.96 7.39 8.53
C LEU A 59 -3.36 6.69 9.76
N MET A 60 -2.07 6.89 10.03
CA MET A 60 -1.41 6.29 11.19
C MET A 60 -1.82 6.92 12.53
N SER A 61 -2.46 8.09 12.51
CA SER A 61 -3.01 8.76 13.70
C SER A 61 -4.42 8.29 14.08
N GLU A 62 -5.11 7.57 13.19
CA GLU A 62 -6.44 7.01 13.44
C GLU A 62 -6.38 5.91 14.52
N LYS A 63 -7.22 6.05 15.55
CA LYS A 63 -7.21 5.14 16.71
C LYS A 63 -7.63 3.73 16.35
N GLU A 64 -8.56 3.62 15.41
CA GLU A 64 -9.11 2.39 14.86
C GLU A 64 -8.04 1.56 14.15
N LEU A 65 -6.97 2.21 13.66
CA LEU A 65 -5.88 1.56 12.96
C LEU A 65 -4.70 1.25 13.86
N LYS A 66 -4.72 1.56 15.16
CA LYS A 66 -3.57 1.40 16.06
C LYS A 66 -2.91 0.02 15.99
N ASP A 67 -3.73 -1.04 15.95
CA ASP A 67 -3.26 -2.43 15.96
C ASP A 67 -3.15 -3.03 14.55
N ALA A 68 -3.47 -2.26 13.49
CA ALA A 68 -3.37 -2.71 12.12
C ALA A 68 -1.91 -2.78 11.66
N SER A 69 -1.53 -3.89 11.00
CA SER A 69 -0.23 -3.99 10.34
C SER A 69 -0.16 -3.08 9.11
N LEU A 70 0.98 -2.45 8.85
CA LEU A 70 1.14 -1.55 7.70
C LEU A 70 2.11 -2.15 6.67
N LEU A 71 1.62 -2.40 5.46
CA LEU A 71 2.46 -2.69 4.31
C LEU A 71 2.54 -1.44 3.43
N ILE A 72 3.74 -0.95 3.17
CA ILE A 72 3.99 0.11 2.18
C ILE A 72 4.53 -0.53 0.91
N LEU A 73 3.82 -0.36 -0.21
CA LEU A 73 4.30 -0.76 -1.53
C LEU A 73 4.93 0.45 -2.21
N ALA A 74 6.25 0.49 -2.25
CA ALA A 74 7.00 1.48 -3.01
C ALA A 74 7.01 1.07 -4.48
N ASN A 75 6.00 1.54 -5.21
CA ASN A 75 5.71 1.16 -6.58
C ASN A 75 6.53 1.97 -7.59
N LYS A 76 6.61 1.47 -8.82
CA LYS A 76 7.35 2.03 -9.96
C LYS A 76 8.87 2.04 -9.81
N GLN A 77 9.40 0.99 -9.18
CA GLN A 77 10.85 0.82 -8.99
C GLN A 77 11.59 0.44 -10.31
N ASP A 78 10.85 0.19 -11.38
CA ASP A 78 11.35 0.04 -12.75
C ASP A 78 11.74 1.38 -13.40
N VAL A 79 11.20 2.49 -12.92
CA VAL A 79 11.44 3.82 -13.48
C VAL A 79 12.83 4.34 -13.05
N PRO A 80 13.67 4.82 -13.98
CA PRO A 80 14.95 5.44 -13.65
C PRO A 80 14.76 6.62 -12.67
N ASP A 81 15.73 6.79 -11.76
CA ASP A 81 15.74 7.86 -10.76
C ASP A 81 14.53 7.87 -9.80
N CYS A 82 13.80 6.76 -9.69
CA CYS A 82 12.80 6.58 -8.65
C CYS A 82 13.45 6.59 -7.26
N VAL A 83 12.66 6.97 -6.26
CA VAL A 83 13.15 7.05 -4.88
C VAL A 83 13.35 5.64 -4.33
N THR A 84 14.53 5.42 -3.75
CA THR A 84 14.89 4.15 -3.15
C THR A 84 14.09 3.87 -1.88
N ILE A 85 14.02 2.59 -1.49
CA ILE A 85 13.39 2.19 -0.21
C ILE A 85 14.05 2.87 0.98
N GLU A 86 15.38 2.99 0.96
CA GLU A 86 16.14 3.64 2.03
C GLU A 86 15.76 5.11 2.15
N ASP A 87 15.67 5.82 1.03
CA ASP A 87 15.32 7.24 1.02
C ASP A 87 13.85 7.47 1.38
N LEU A 88 12.92 6.66 0.88
CA LEU A 88 11.52 6.70 1.31
C LEU A 88 11.38 6.47 2.82
N THR A 89 12.10 5.49 3.35
CA THR A 89 12.10 5.19 4.79
C THR A 89 12.54 6.39 5.63
N LYS A 90 13.57 7.10 5.17
CA LYS A 90 14.08 8.32 5.83
C LYS A 90 13.12 9.50 5.66
N GLN A 91 12.69 9.78 4.43
CA GLN A 91 11.82 10.91 4.11
C GLN A 91 10.48 10.82 4.85
N PHE A 92 9.93 9.62 4.99
CA PHE A 92 8.66 9.39 5.69
C PHE A 92 8.84 9.16 7.20
N ALA A 93 10.09 9.22 7.70
CA ALA A 93 10.45 8.97 9.08
C ALA A 93 9.80 7.70 9.66
N LEU A 94 9.75 6.60 8.88
CA LEU A 94 8.89 5.44 9.16
C LEU A 94 9.17 4.81 10.52
N TYR A 95 10.43 4.76 10.95
CA TYR A 95 10.79 4.26 12.28
C TYR A 95 10.12 5.03 13.42
N LYS A 96 9.97 6.36 13.26
CA LYS A 96 9.29 7.20 14.25
C LYS A 96 7.78 7.11 14.09
N LEU A 97 7.30 7.20 12.85
CA LEU A 97 5.87 7.20 12.54
C LEU A 97 5.18 5.89 12.94
N CYS A 98 5.85 4.76 12.72
CA CYS A 98 5.34 3.42 12.96
C CYS A 98 5.89 2.80 14.27
N CYS A 99 6.38 3.62 15.19
CA CYS A 99 6.91 3.13 16.47
C CYS A 99 5.83 2.34 17.23
N GLY A 100 6.15 1.09 17.58
CA GLY A 100 5.22 0.18 18.27
C GLY A 100 4.18 -0.50 17.36
N ARG A 101 4.26 -0.33 16.04
CA ARG A 101 3.39 -0.97 15.03
C ARG A 101 4.20 -1.98 14.22
N SER A 102 3.59 -3.08 13.77
CA SER A 102 4.20 -3.95 12.75
C SER A 102 4.08 -3.29 11.37
N TRP A 103 5.21 -3.08 10.71
CA TRP A 103 5.25 -2.46 9.39
C TRP A 103 6.36 -3.05 8.51
N HIS A 104 6.16 -2.96 7.20
CA HIS A 104 7.15 -3.34 6.18
C HIS A 104 7.01 -2.45 4.97
N ILE A 105 8.13 -2.18 4.29
CA ILE A 105 8.16 -1.48 3.02
C ILE A 105 8.78 -2.41 1.96
N GLN A 106 8.07 -2.55 0.85
CA GLN A 106 8.44 -3.45 -0.22
C GLN A 106 8.59 -2.67 -1.52
N ALA A 107 9.76 -2.79 -2.15
CA ALA A 107 9.97 -2.36 -3.52
C ALA A 107 9.11 -3.21 -4.46
N CYS A 108 8.35 -2.57 -5.34
CA CYS A 108 7.58 -3.27 -6.36
C CYS A 108 7.49 -2.53 -7.68
N ASP A 109 7.19 -3.30 -8.72
CA ASP A 109 6.68 -2.82 -9.99
C ASP A 109 5.35 -3.55 -10.23
N ALA A 110 4.24 -2.81 -10.11
CA ALA A 110 2.91 -3.35 -10.29
C ALA A 110 2.63 -3.81 -11.73
N GLN A 111 3.36 -3.29 -12.74
CA GLN A 111 3.17 -3.67 -14.14
C GLN A 111 3.75 -5.06 -14.42
N SER A 112 4.96 -5.35 -13.95
CA SER A 112 5.53 -6.71 -14.04
C SER A 112 5.04 -7.65 -12.93
N GLY A 113 4.52 -7.11 -11.84
CA GLY A 113 4.15 -7.84 -10.63
C GLY A 113 5.33 -8.12 -9.69
N THR A 114 6.54 -7.65 -10.01
CA THR A 114 7.75 -7.84 -9.21
C THR A 114 7.57 -7.25 -7.82
N GLY A 115 7.93 -8.01 -6.78
CA GLY A 115 7.88 -7.58 -5.38
C GLY A 115 6.49 -7.58 -4.73
N LEU A 116 5.40 -7.69 -5.50
CA LEU A 116 4.04 -7.74 -4.93
C LEU A 116 3.83 -8.97 -4.06
N HIS A 117 4.26 -10.13 -4.54
CA HIS A 117 4.12 -11.39 -3.81
C HIS A 117 4.86 -11.34 -2.46
N ASP A 118 6.08 -10.79 -2.44
CA ASP A 118 6.89 -10.73 -1.21
C ASP A 118 6.26 -9.81 -0.15
N GLY A 119 5.71 -8.67 -0.59
CA GLY A 119 5.00 -7.76 0.30
C GLY A 119 3.72 -8.39 0.86
N LEU A 120 2.94 -9.05 0.02
CA LEU A 120 1.69 -9.71 0.43
C LEU A 120 1.94 -10.95 1.29
N ASP A 121 3.01 -11.70 1.04
CA ASP A 121 3.43 -12.81 1.89
C ASP A 121 3.81 -12.32 3.30
N TRP A 122 4.56 -11.22 3.39
CA TRP A 122 4.84 -10.60 4.69
C TRP A 122 3.54 -10.24 5.42
N LEU A 123 2.59 -9.61 4.72
CA LEU A 123 1.33 -9.19 5.31
C LEU A 123 0.49 -10.37 5.78
N SER A 124 0.40 -11.43 4.97
CA SER A 124 -0.27 -12.67 5.32
C SER A 124 0.27 -13.25 6.63
N ARG A 125 1.60 -13.31 6.77
CA ARG A 125 2.25 -13.76 8.01
C ARG A 125 1.91 -12.86 9.21
N GLN A 126 1.83 -11.55 9.02
CA GLN A 126 1.42 -10.64 10.11
C GLN A 126 -0.02 -10.86 10.55
N LEU A 127 -0.94 -11.06 9.61
CA LEU A 127 -2.34 -11.31 9.89
C LEU A 127 -2.53 -12.64 10.65
N VAL A 128 -1.83 -13.70 10.25
CA VAL A 128 -1.82 -14.97 10.98
C VAL A 128 -1.27 -14.80 12.40
N ALA A 129 -0.16 -14.07 12.56
CA ALA A 129 0.40 -13.77 13.88
C ALA A 129 -0.54 -12.94 14.78
N ALA A 130 -1.38 -12.09 14.18
CA ALA A 130 -2.42 -11.33 14.86
C ALA A 130 -3.70 -12.14 15.16
N GLY A 131 -3.73 -13.43 14.83
CA GLY A 131 -4.85 -14.34 15.11
C GLY A 131 -5.98 -14.29 14.08
N VAL A 132 -5.69 -13.84 12.85
CA VAL A 132 -6.62 -13.91 11.72
C VAL A 132 -6.33 -15.21 10.96
N TYR A 133 -7.20 -16.21 11.09
CA TYR A 133 -6.96 -17.56 10.57
C TYR A 133 -7.76 -17.90 9.30
N ASP A 134 -8.73 -17.07 8.88
CA ASP A 134 -9.55 -17.29 7.68
C ASP A 134 -8.93 -16.70 6.39
N ILE A 135 -7.62 -16.90 6.17
CA ILE A 135 -6.90 -16.34 5.00
C ILE A 135 -6.46 -17.42 3.99
N THR A 136 -6.95 -18.66 4.15
CA THR A 136 -6.68 -19.81 3.27
C THR A 136 -7.87 -20.17 2.40
#